data_AF-A0A3M0XKI6-F1
#
_entry.id   AF-A0A3M0XKI6-F1
#
_cell.length_a   1.000
_cell.length_b   1.000
_cell.length_c   1.000
_cell.angle_alpha   90.00
_cell.angle_beta   90.00
_cell.angle_gamma   90.00
#
_symmetry.space_group_name_H-M   'P 1'
#
loop_
_entity.id
_entity.type
_entity.pdbx_description
1 polymer ?
#
loop_
_entity_poly.entity_id
_entity_poly.type
_entity_poly.pdbx_seq_one_letter_code
_entity_poly.pdbx_strand_id
1 'polypeptide(L)'
;LLPWIFMALSDAGMATGVAVVALGGAAAIVAVCVLGALRGRTGLSMRLPAGLRNHVLFRLAFDLATVTRVIFRAPVPAGSALVASLAVSALNAAIIYILLIDLGAVLTLFESLLLVPTIMEIAMLPITISGWGVREGLMVAAFSSLGIDGSIALGSSILFGLGGLAFALTGGVLWLMSRPHRSKGSMAGEPAAAPSPAIADNRGR
;
A
#
# COMPACT_ATOMS: atom_id res chain seq x y z
N LEU A 1 11.58 -4.49 20.84
CA LEU A 1 10.25 -4.00 21.28
C LEU A 1 9.82 -4.92 22.43
N LEU A 2 9.63 -4.35 23.62
CA LEU A 2 9.80 -5.02 24.93
C LEU A 2 8.72 -6.08 25.27
N PRO A 3 9.08 -7.15 26.00
CA PRO A 3 8.19 -8.25 26.42
C PRO A 3 7.08 -7.87 27.43
N TRP A 4 7.10 -6.65 27.98
CA TRP A 4 6.11 -6.17 28.94
C TRP A 4 4.75 -5.81 28.32
N ILE A 5 4.68 -5.53 27.01
CA ILE A 5 3.41 -5.29 26.31
C ILE A 5 2.54 -6.55 26.29
N PHE A 6 3.17 -7.75 26.27
CA PHE A 6 2.47 -9.03 26.26
C PHE A 6 1.79 -9.38 27.60
N MET A 7 2.23 -8.80 28.72
CA MET A 7 1.63 -9.07 30.04
C MET A 7 0.53 -8.06 30.43
N ALA A 8 0.41 -6.93 29.72
CA ALA A 8 -0.61 -5.91 30.01
C ALA A 8 -1.93 -6.13 29.26
N LEU A 9 -1.99 -7.10 28.34
CA LEU A 9 -3.15 -7.39 27.50
C LEU A 9 -3.82 -8.69 27.97
N SER A 10 -4.48 -8.63 29.13
CA SER A 10 -5.39 -9.66 29.63
C SER A 10 -6.52 -9.94 28.63
N ASP A 11 -6.89 -11.21 28.48
CA ASP A 11 -7.66 -11.91 27.43
C ASP A 11 -8.88 -11.23 26.74
N ALA A 12 -9.39 -10.10 27.23
CA ALA A 12 -10.47 -9.32 26.60
C ALA A 12 -9.99 -8.00 25.93
N GLY A 13 -8.80 -7.50 26.28
CA GLY A 13 -8.26 -6.22 25.82
C GLY A 13 -7.63 -6.27 24.43
N MET A 14 -7.18 -7.45 23.99
CA MET A 14 -6.47 -7.60 22.72
C MET A 14 -7.42 -7.68 21.53
N ALA A 15 -8.52 -8.43 21.64
CA ALA A 15 -9.56 -8.47 20.62
C ALA A 15 -10.22 -7.09 20.41
N THR A 16 -10.48 -6.37 21.51
CA THR A 16 -10.96 -4.97 21.45
C THR A 16 -9.89 -4.04 20.88
N GLY A 17 -8.61 -4.21 21.23
CA GLY A 17 -7.50 -3.46 20.64
C GLY A 17 -7.39 -3.66 19.12
N VAL A 18 -7.44 -4.91 18.65
CA VAL A 18 -7.38 -5.21 17.21
C VAL A 18 -8.64 -4.73 16.49
N ALA A 19 -9.83 -4.87 17.10
CA ALA A 19 -11.07 -4.32 16.54
C ALA A 19 -11.06 -2.79 16.48
N VAL A 20 -10.49 -2.11 17.48
CA VAL A 20 -10.32 -0.65 17.46
C VAL A 20 -9.32 -0.21 16.39
N VAL A 21 -8.24 -0.98 16.18
CA VAL A 21 -7.30 -0.70 15.09
C VAL A 21 -7.94 -0.98 13.72
N ALA A 22 -8.76 -2.02 13.59
CA ALA A 22 -9.51 -2.32 12.37
C ALA A 22 -10.54 -1.23 12.04
N LEU A 23 -11.35 -0.84 13.03
CA LEU A 23 -12.31 0.26 12.91
C LEU A 23 -11.61 1.60 12.69
N GLY A 24 -10.47 1.82 13.33
CA GLY A 24 -9.63 3.00 13.14
C GLY A 24 -9.02 3.08 11.74
N GLY A 25 -8.57 1.96 11.19
CA GLY A 25 -8.08 1.83 9.81
C GLY A 25 -9.18 2.10 8.79
N ALA A 26 -10.35 1.46 8.98
CA ALA A 26 -11.53 1.73 8.15
C ALA A 26 -11.96 3.21 8.23
N ALA A 27 -11.98 3.79 9.44
CA ALA A 27 -12.29 5.20 9.66
C ALA A 27 -11.23 6.13 9.03
N ALA A 28 -9.96 5.76 9.04
CA ALA A 28 -8.88 6.52 8.40
C ALA A 28 -9.01 6.50 6.87
N ILE A 29 -9.35 5.35 6.28
CA ILE A 29 -9.64 5.22 4.84
C ILE A 29 -10.85 6.09 4.49
N VAL A 30 -11.94 6.03 5.27
CA VAL A 30 -13.13 6.88 5.09
C VAL A 30 -12.76 8.36 5.25
N ALA A 31 -11.94 8.72 6.24
CA ALA A 31 -11.51 10.10 6.47
C ALA A 31 -10.64 10.62 5.32
N VAL A 32 -9.74 9.80 4.76
CA VAL A 32 -8.93 10.15 3.58
C VAL A 32 -9.84 10.33 2.35
N CYS A 33 -10.81 9.45 2.15
CA CYS A 33 -11.81 9.57 1.09
C CYS A 33 -12.67 10.84 1.23
N VAL A 34 -13.13 11.14 2.44
CA VAL A 34 -13.94 12.33 2.78
C VAL A 34 -13.11 13.60 2.64
N LEU A 35 -11.88 13.65 3.16
CA LEU A 35 -10.98 14.79 3.01
C LEU A 35 -10.58 15.02 1.55
N GLY A 36 -10.41 13.96 0.76
CA GLY A 36 -10.20 14.03 -0.69
C GLY A 36 -11.41 14.62 -1.41
N ALA A 37 -12.62 14.18 -1.06
CA ALA A 37 -13.88 14.70 -1.61
C ALA A 37 -14.17 16.15 -1.20
N LEU A 38 -13.86 16.55 0.04
CA LEU A 38 -14.09 17.89 0.59
C LEU A 38 -13.06 18.92 0.09
N ARG A 39 -11.79 18.53 -0.14
CA ARG A 39 -10.76 19.40 -0.73
C ARG A 39 -10.96 19.66 -2.23
N GLY A 40 -11.77 18.86 -2.92
CA GLY A 40 -12.23 19.15 -4.28
C GLY A 40 -13.25 20.30 -4.36
N ARG A 41 -13.93 20.62 -3.25
CA ARG A 41 -14.97 21.67 -3.19
C ARG A 41 -14.48 23.01 -2.64
N THR A 42 -13.36 23.04 -1.91
CA THR A 42 -12.87 24.25 -1.24
C THR A 42 -11.43 24.53 -1.66
N GLY A 43 -11.22 25.58 -2.45
CA GLY A 43 -9.92 26.05 -2.95
C GLY A 43 -8.96 26.55 -1.87
N LEU A 44 -8.64 25.71 -0.90
CA LEU A 44 -7.79 26.00 0.26
C LEU A 44 -6.31 25.66 -0.02
N SER A 45 -5.87 25.79 -1.27
CA SER A 45 -4.47 25.61 -1.67
C SER A 45 -3.68 26.93 -1.76
N MET A 46 -4.34 28.08 -1.59
CA MET A 46 -3.71 29.41 -1.72
C MET A 46 -3.32 30.08 -0.39
N ARG A 47 -3.40 29.39 0.76
CA ARG A 47 -3.16 30.02 2.08
C ARG A 47 -2.21 29.25 3.00
N LEU A 48 -1.11 28.70 2.47
CA LEU A 48 -0.07 28.10 3.33
C LEU A 48 1.23 28.92 3.25
N PRO A 49 1.73 29.45 4.39
CA PRO A 49 2.88 30.35 4.44
C PRO A 49 4.21 29.61 4.17
N ALA A 50 5.13 30.31 3.52
CA ALA A 50 6.35 29.79 2.90
C ALA A 50 7.42 29.23 3.87
N GLY A 51 7.23 29.34 5.19
CA GLY A 51 8.24 28.97 6.20
C GLY A 51 8.38 27.48 6.48
N LEU A 52 7.36 26.66 6.19
CA LEU A 52 7.37 25.21 6.48
C LEU A 52 7.93 24.35 5.33
N ARG A 53 8.38 24.98 4.24
CA ARG A 53 8.73 24.34 2.96
C ARG A 53 10.02 23.47 2.99
N ASN A 54 10.84 23.57 4.04
CA ASN A 54 12.18 22.98 4.07
C ASN A 54 12.36 21.77 5.02
N HIS A 55 11.33 21.33 5.75
CA HIS A 55 11.47 20.14 6.60
C HIS A 55 11.30 18.84 5.81
N VAL A 56 12.13 17.82 6.07
CA VAL A 56 12.08 16.51 5.37
C VAL A 56 10.73 15.80 5.54
N LEU A 57 10.09 15.98 6.71
CA LEU A 57 8.72 15.55 6.99
C LEU A 57 7.70 16.28 6.11
N PHE A 58 7.93 17.57 5.85
CA PHE A 58 7.09 18.34 4.95
C PHE A 58 7.27 17.89 3.50
N ARG A 59 8.49 17.54 3.07
CA ARG A 59 8.74 16.94 1.74
C ARG A 59 8.08 15.58 1.56
N LEU A 60 8.20 14.65 2.53
CA LEU A 60 7.49 13.37 2.48
C LEU A 60 5.96 13.60 2.44
N ALA A 61 5.44 14.49 3.28
CA ALA A 61 4.02 14.82 3.30
C ALA A 61 3.56 15.49 1.99
N PHE A 62 4.39 16.33 1.37
CA PHE A 62 4.08 17.01 0.12
C PHE A 62 4.15 16.08 -1.08
N ASP A 63 5.13 15.17 -1.15
CA ASP A 63 5.20 14.14 -2.20
C ASP A 63 4.03 13.17 -2.09
N LEU A 64 3.70 12.71 -0.87
CA LEU A 64 2.53 11.89 -0.63
C LEU A 64 1.24 12.63 -1.04
N ALA A 65 1.13 13.91 -0.68
CA ALA A 65 -0.01 14.76 -1.07
C ALA A 65 -0.08 15.05 -2.58
N THR A 66 1.06 15.07 -3.27
CA THR A 66 1.13 15.31 -4.73
C THR A 66 0.76 14.04 -5.50
N VAL A 67 1.18 12.87 -5.03
CA VAL A 67 0.75 11.56 -5.55
C VAL A 67 -0.75 11.36 -5.33
N THR A 68 -1.28 11.71 -4.15
CA THR A 68 -2.73 11.73 -3.91
C THR A 68 -3.44 12.71 -4.84
N ARG A 69 -2.87 13.90 -5.10
CA ARG A 69 -3.46 14.91 -6.01
C ARG A 69 -3.49 14.44 -7.48
N VAL A 70 -2.52 13.66 -7.95
CA VAL A 70 -2.52 13.10 -9.32
C VAL A 70 -3.56 12.00 -9.45
N ILE A 71 -3.71 11.15 -8.43
CA ILE A 71 -4.73 10.10 -8.38
C ILE A 71 -6.15 10.70 -8.29
N PHE A 72 -6.34 11.79 -7.52
CA PHE A 72 -7.63 12.47 -7.39
C PHE A 72 -8.00 13.41 -8.55
N ARG A 73 -7.07 13.73 -9.46
CA ARG A 73 -7.36 14.59 -10.63
C ARG A 73 -7.92 13.84 -11.84
N ALA A 74 -7.84 12.52 -11.85
CA ALA A 74 -8.58 11.68 -12.79
C ALA A 74 -9.79 11.08 -12.05
N PRO A 75 -11.03 11.52 -12.30
CA PRO A 75 -12.20 11.06 -11.54
C PRO A 75 -12.63 9.62 -11.87
N VAL A 76 -12.10 9.02 -12.95
CA VAL A 76 -12.50 7.68 -13.43
C VAL A 76 -11.66 6.54 -12.82
N PRO A 77 -10.34 6.66 -12.57
CA PRO A 77 -9.54 5.61 -11.92
C PRO A 77 -9.71 5.48 -10.40
N ALA A 78 -10.28 6.47 -9.71
CA ALA A 78 -10.36 6.44 -8.24
C ALA A 78 -11.36 5.40 -7.72
N GLY A 79 -12.51 5.27 -8.39
CA GLY A 79 -13.52 4.26 -8.03
C GLY A 79 -13.06 2.83 -8.33
N SER A 80 -12.46 2.61 -9.50
CA SER A 80 -11.92 1.29 -9.87
C SER A 80 -10.74 0.89 -8.99
N ALA A 81 -9.88 1.84 -8.59
CA ALA A 81 -8.81 1.58 -7.64
C ALA A 81 -9.35 1.17 -6.26
N LEU A 82 -10.37 1.86 -5.74
CA LEU A 82 -11.00 1.50 -4.46
C LEU A 82 -11.63 0.10 -4.51
N VAL A 83 -12.38 -0.20 -5.58
CA VAL A 83 -12.98 -1.52 -5.77
C VAL A 83 -11.89 -2.59 -5.89
N ALA A 84 -10.82 -2.32 -6.62
CA ALA A 84 -9.68 -3.24 -6.73
C ALA A 84 -8.99 -3.47 -5.38
N SER A 85 -8.76 -2.41 -4.58
CA SER A 85 -8.16 -2.54 -3.24
C SER A 85 -9.04 -3.36 -2.30
N LEU A 86 -10.34 -3.07 -2.25
CA LEU A 86 -11.30 -3.84 -1.45
C LEU A 86 -11.36 -5.30 -1.92
N ALA A 87 -11.37 -5.54 -3.23
CA ALA A 87 -11.38 -6.89 -3.80
C ALA A 87 -10.10 -7.65 -3.44
N VAL A 88 -8.92 -7.04 -3.57
CA VAL A 88 -7.64 -7.67 -3.19
C VAL A 88 -7.61 -7.98 -1.70
N SER A 89 -8.08 -7.05 -0.86
CA SER A 89 -8.14 -7.27 0.59
C SER A 89 -9.10 -8.41 0.96
N ALA A 90 -10.27 -8.45 0.32
CA ALA A 90 -11.25 -9.53 0.51
C ALA A 90 -10.72 -10.88 0.04
N LEU A 91 -10.00 -10.91 -1.09
CA LEU A 91 -9.36 -12.12 -1.60
C LEU A 91 -8.28 -12.62 -0.63
N ASN A 92 -7.45 -11.73 -0.10
CA ASN A 92 -6.45 -12.11 0.91
C ASN A 92 -7.12 -12.68 2.17
N ALA A 93 -8.20 -12.06 2.65
CA ALA A 93 -8.98 -12.57 3.78
C ALA A 93 -9.61 -13.94 3.49
N ALA A 94 -10.12 -14.17 2.28
CA ALA A 94 -10.68 -15.44 1.85
C ALA A 94 -9.61 -16.53 1.76
N ILE A 95 -8.44 -16.25 1.19
CA ILE A 95 -7.33 -17.21 1.11
C ILE A 95 -6.91 -17.65 2.50
N ILE A 96 -6.70 -16.70 3.42
CA ILE A 96 -6.28 -17.03 4.78
C ILE A 96 -7.37 -17.75 5.56
N TYR A 97 -8.64 -17.38 5.38
CA TYR A 97 -9.76 -18.13 5.94
C TYR A 97 -9.71 -19.60 5.50
N ILE A 98 -9.56 -19.86 4.19
CA ILE A 98 -9.49 -21.22 3.65
C ILE A 98 -8.30 -21.98 4.26
N LEU A 99 -7.12 -21.37 4.32
CA LEU A 99 -5.93 -21.98 4.92
C LEU A 99 -6.11 -22.32 6.41
N LEU A 100 -6.78 -21.45 7.17
CA LEU A 100 -7.06 -21.68 8.59
C LEU A 100 -8.03 -22.85 8.78
N ILE A 101 -9.12 -22.90 8.02
CA ILE A 101 -10.08 -24.01 8.07
C ILE A 101 -9.43 -25.33 7.64
N ASP A 102 -8.60 -25.32 6.60
CA ASP A 102 -7.88 -26.50 6.09
C ASP A 102 -6.90 -27.08 7.14
N LEU A 103 -6.29 -26.20 7.94
CA LEU A 103 -5.44 -26.57 9.07
C LEU A 103 -6.22 -26.93 10.35
N GLY A 104 -7.56 -26.95 10.31
CA GLY A 104 -8.42 -27.38 11.41
C GLY A 104 -8.85 -26.28 12.38
N ALA A 105 -8.70 -24.99 12.02
CA ALA A 105 -9.25 -23.90 12.83
C ALA A 105 -10.78 -23.85 12.73
N VAL A 106 -11.42 -23.46 13.84
CA VAL A 106 -12.84 -23.09 13.86
C VAL A 106 -12.93 -21.57 13.89
N LEU A 107 -13.27 -20.97 12.76
CA LEU A 107 -13.34 -19.52 12.57
C LEU A 107 -14.54 -19.19 11.68
N THR A 108 -15.19 -18.06 11.91
CA THR A 108 -16.19 -17.54 10.98
C THR A 108 -15.56 -16.69 9.88
N LEU A 109 -16.18 -16.67 8.70
CA LEU A 109 -15.72 -15.82 7.60
C LEU A 109 -15.68 -14.33 7.98
N PHE A 110 -16.60 -13.89 8.85
CA PHE A 110 -16.69 -12.51 9.31
C PHE A 110 -15.47 -12.11 10.17
N GLU A 111 -15.01 -12.98 11.06
CA GLU A 111 -13.80 -12.73 11.86
C GLU A 111 -12.56 -12.62 10.99
N SER A 112 -12.42 -13.49 9.97
CA SER A 112 -11.32 -13.38 8.99
C SER A 112 -11.38 -12.08 8.20
N LEU A 113 -12.57 -11.71 7.70
CA LEU A 113 -12.78 -10.47 6.94
C LEU A 113 -12.49 -9.20 7.75
N LEU A 114 -12.64 -9.24 9.07
CA LEU A 114 -12.31 -8.10 9.92
C LEU A 114 -10.83 -8.06 10.28
N LEU A 115 -10.24 -9.21 10.64
CA LEU A 115 -8.87 -9.28 11.15
C LEU A 115 -7.82 -9.25 10.04
N VAL A 116 -7.99 -10.02 8.97
CA VAL A 116 -6.95 -10.21 7.95
C VAL A 116 -6.60 -8.92 7.22
N PRO A 117 -7.55 -8.08 6.76
CA PRO A 117 -7.22 -6.80 6.16
C PRO A 117 -6.34 -5.92 7.05
N THR A 118 -6.71 -5.80 8.33
CA THR A 118 -5.95 -5.01 9.31
C THR A 118 -4.55 -5.56 9.54
N ILE A 119 -4.42 -6.88 9.66
CA ILE A 119 -3.11 -7.53 9.81
C ILE A 119 -2.24 -7.26 8.58
N MET A 120 -2.79 -7.39 7.37
CA MET A 120 -2.06 -7.16 6.12
C MET A 120 -1.65 -5.70 5.95
N GLU A 121 -2.50 -4.75 6.31
CA GLU A 121 -2.18 -3.32 6.28
C GLU A 121 -1.03 -2.97 7.22
N ILE A 122 -1.03 -3.52 8.44
CA ILE A 122 0.07 -3.32 9.39
C ILE A 122 1.34 -4.01 8.88
N ALA A 123 1.24 -5.21 8.30
CA ALA A 123 2.38 -5.93 7.75
C ALA A 123 2.99 -5.24 6.51
N MET A 124 2.23 -4.38 5.81
CA MET A 124 2.72 -3.56 4.71
C MET A 124 3.58 -2.37 5.17
N LEU A 125 3.57 -2.04 6.47
CA LEU A 125 4.48 -1.03 7.00
C LEU A 125 5.92 -1.48 6.73
N PRO A 126 6.82 -0.59 6.27
CA PRO A 126 8.19 -0.92 5.91
C PRO A 126 9.08 -1.12 7.15
N ILE A 127 8.60 -1.94 8.09
CA ILE A 127 9.27 -2.32 9.32
C ILE A 127 10.10 -3.58 9.07
N THR A 128 9.61 -4.49 8.20
CA THR A 128 10.30 -5.74 7.84
C THR A 128 10.31 -5.98 6.33
N ILE A 129 11.17 -6.90 5.90
CA ILE A 129 11.29 -7.29 4.49
C ILE A 129 10.01 -8.02 4.08
N SER A 130 9.22 -7.40 3.18
CA SER A 130 7.98 -7.99 2.64
C SER A 130 6.90 -8.29 3.70
N GLY A 131 6.97 -7.70 4.89
CA GLY A 131 6.03 -7.97 5.98
C GLY A 131 6.21 -9.34 6.64
N TRP A 132 7.23 -10.12 6.25
CA TRP A 132 7.62 -11.36 6.94
C TRP A 132 8.14 -11.00 8.34
N GLY A 133 7.69 -11.71 9.35
CA GLY A 133 7.80 -11.45 10.79
C GLY A 133 6.56 -10.78 11.36
N VAL A 134 6.18 -9.60 10.85
CA VAL A 134 5.04 -8.82 11.37
C VAL A 134 3.72 -9.53 11.11
N ARG A 135 3.54 -10.06 9.89
CA ARG A 135 2.34 -10.83 9.54
C ARG A 135 2.19 -12.06 10.42
N GLU A 136 3.26 -12.86 10.58
CA GLU A 136 3.19 -14.07 11.43
C GLU A 136 2.87 -13.71 12.88
N GLY A 137 3.58 -12.73 13.45
CA GLY A 137 3.36 -12.32 14.84
C GLY A 137 1.95 -11.79 15.09
N LEU A 138 1.42 -10.99 14.17
CA LEU A 138 0.05 -10.47 14.24
C LEU A 138 -1.00 -11.56 14.05
N MET A 139 -0.78 -12.53 13.15
CA MET A 139 -1.71 -13.64 12.97
C MET A 139 -1.77 -14.52 14.21
N VAL A 140 -0.62 -14.90 14.77
CA VAL A 140 -0.57 -15.66 16.02
C VAL A 140 -1.26 -14.87 17.14
N ALA A 141 -0.91 -13.59 17.32
CA ALA A 141 -1.51 -12.77 18.38
C ALA A 141 -3.04 -12.61 18.20
N ALA A 142 -3.51 -12.27 17.01
CA ALA A 142 -4.92 -12.02 16.75
C ALA A 142 -5.76 -13.30 16.79
N PHE A 143 -5.34 -14.36 16.12
CA PHE A 143 -6.11 -15.60 16.05
C PHE A 143 -6.06 -16.40 17.36
N SER A 144 -4.95 -16.36 18.11
CA SER A 144 -4.93 -16.97 19.44
C SER A 144 -5.85 -16.27 20.43
N SER A 145 -6.15 -14.97 20.24
CA SER A 145 -7.20 -14.30 21.03
C SER A 145 -8.62 -14.80 20.72
N LEU A 146 -8.81 -15.47 19.58
CA LEU A 146 -10.05 -16.16 19.21
C LEU A 146 -10.03 -17.64 19.59
N GLY A 147 -9.01 -18.10 20.32
CA GLY A 147 -8.86 -19.51 20.72
C GLY A 147 -8.28 -20.42 19.64
N ILE A 148 -7.75 -19.86 18.55
CA ILE A 148 -7.07 -20.64 17.51
C ILE A 148 -5.64 -20.94 17.94
N ASP A 149 -5.21 -22.18 17.74
CA ASP A 149 -3.85 -22.60 18.05
C ASP A 149 -2.82 -21.76 17.26
N GLY A 150 -1.82 -21.24 17.97
CA GLY A 150 -0.80 -20.38 17.38
C GLY A 150 0.00 -21.07 16.28
N SER A 151 0.16 -22.40 16.33
CA SER A 151 0.81 -23.17 15.27
C SER A 151 -0.02 -23.22 13.99
N ILE A 152 -1.36 -23.28 14.10
CA ILE A 152 -2.29 -23.20 12.96
C ILE A 152 -2.24 -21.80 12.34
N ALA A 153 -2.28 -20.75 13.16
CA ALA A 153 -2.17 -19.36 12.70
C ALA A 153 -0.82 -19.06 12.03
N LEU A 154 0.27 -19.61 12.57
CA LEU A 154 1.60 -19.50 11.99
C LEU A 154 1.69 -20.27 10.66
N GLY A 155 1.19 -21.51 10.64
CA GLY A 155 1.19 -22.37 9.45
C GLY A 155 0.45 -21.74 8.27
N SER A 156 -0.72 -21.15 8.53
CA SER A 156 -1.49 -20.46 7.48
C SER A 156 -0.75 -19.23 6.93
N SER A 157 -0.09 -18.44 7.78
CA SER A 157 0.75 -17.30 7.35
C SER A 157 1.90 -17.75 6.45
N ILE A 158 2.59 -18.83 6.83
CA ILE A 158 3.73 -19.37 6.06
C ILE A 158 3.24 -19.88 4.71
N LEU A 159 2.15 -20.65 4.66
CA LEU A 159 1.58 -21.15 3.40
C LEU A 159 1.16 -20.02 2.48
N PHE A 160 0.52 -18.98 3.03
CA PHE A 160 0.18 -17.77 2.27
C PHE A 160 1.42 -17.10 1.67
N GLY A 161 2.47 -16.91 2.48
CA GLY A 161 3.73 -16.31 2.04
C GLY A 161 4.45 -17.11 0.95
N LEU A 162 4.50 -18.44 1.10
CA LEU A 162 5.11 -19.34 0.12
C LEU A 162 4.33 -19.38 -1.20
N GLY A 163 2.99 -19.39 -1.14
CA GLY A 163 2.14 -19.26 -2.31
C GLY A 163 2.41 -17.95 -3.07
N GLY A 164 2.48 -16.83 -2.34
CA GLY A 164 2.84 -15.53 -2.90
C GLY A 164 4.23 -15.54 -3.56
N LEU A 165 5.21 -16.19 -2.94
CA LEU A 165 6.56 -16.33 -3.50
C LEU A 165 6.56 -17.15 -4.80
N ALA A 166 5.78 -18.23 -4.88
CA ALA A 166 5.65 -19.02 -6.10
C ALA A 166 5.06 -18.20 -7.27
N PHE A 167 4.04 -17.38 -7.00
CA PHE A 167 3.50 -16.45 -8.01
C PHE A 167 4.50 -15.36 -8.41
N ALA A 168 5.23 -14.79 -7.44
CA ALA A 168 6.25 -13.79 -7.72
C ALA A 168 7.40 -14.36 -8.57
N LEU A 169 7.84 -15.59 -8.30
CA LEU A 169 8.82 -16.31 -9.10
C LEU A 169 8.32 -16.51 -10.53
N THR A 170 7.06 -16.92 -10.70
CA THR A 170 6.44 -17.07 -12.03
C THR A 170 6.47 -15.75 -12.80
N GLY A 171 6.11 -14.64 -12.15
CA GLY A 171 6.21 -13.30 -12.73
C GLY A 171 7.66 -12.92 -13.10
N GLY A 172 8.63 -13.25 -12.25
CA GLY A 172 10.05 -13.01 -12.51
C GLY A 172 10.59 -13.82 -13.69
N VAL A 173 10.18 -15.08 -13.83
CA VAL A 173 10.53 -15.93 -14.98
C VAL A 173 9.94 -15.36 -16.27
N LEU A 174 8.65 -15.00 -16.26
CA LEU A 174 7.99 -14.37 -17.41
C LEU A 174 8.66 -13.06 -17.82
N TRP A 175 9.09 -12.25 -16.85
CA TRP A 175 9.84 -11.03 -17.11
C TRP A 175 11.20 -11.31 -17.77
N LEU A 176 11.93 -12.32 -17.31
CA LEU A 176 13.24 -12.69 -17.87
C LEU A 176 13.11 -13.23 -19.30
N MET A 177 12.02 -13.95 -19.60
CA MET A 177 11.67 -14.39 -20.95
C MET A 177 11.23 -13.23 -21.85
N SER A 178 10.55 -12.24 -21.29
CA SER A 178 10.06 -11.03 -21.98
C SER A 178 11.15 -9.98 -22.10
N ARG A 179 12.30 -10.34 -22.71
CA ARG A 179 13.39 -9.39 -22.95
C ARG A 179 12.83 -8.11 -23.60
N PRO A 180 13.10 -6.91 -23.05
CA PRO A 180 12.69 -5.68 -23.69
C PRO A 180 13.30 -5.63 -25.08
N HIS A 181 12.47 -5.57 -26.12
CA HIS A 181 12.91 -5.07 -27.41
C HIS A 181 13.41 -3.65 -27.14
N ARG A 182 14.72 -3.48 -26.95
CA ARG A 182 15.37 -2.18 -27.07
C ARG A 182 14.98 -1.68 -28.45
N SER A 183 14.03 -0.75 -28.53
CA SER A 183 13.81 -0.01 -29.76
C SER A 183 15.17 0.63 -30.08
N LYS A 184 15.83 0.12 -31.12
CA LYS A 184 17.05 0.71 -31.65
C LYS A 184 16.69 2.14 -32.04
N GLY A 185 17.46 3.08 -31.48
CA GLY A 185 17.43 4.52 -31.67
C GLY A 185 16.51 5.08 -32.75
N SER A 186 15.45 5.75 -32.31
CA SER A 186 14.95 6.95 -32.99
C SER A 186 15.88 8.12 -32.66
N MET A 187 17.14 8.02 -33.10
CA MET A 187 18.12 9.12 -33.18
C MET A 187 18.91 8.99 -34.49
N ALA A 188 18.18 8.72 -35.59
CA ALA A 188 18.71 8.87 -36.93
C ALA A 188 17.75 9.82 -37.67
N GLY A 189 18.14 11.10 -37.74
CA GLY A 189 17.52 12.06 -38.64
C GLY A 189 16.89 13.30 -37.99
N GLU A 190 17.58 13.99 -37.09
CA GLU A 190 17.41 15.45 -37.01
C GLU A 190 18.48 16.04 -37.94
N PRO A 191 18.15 16.52 -39.15
CA PRO A 191 19.12 17.24 -39.96
C PRO A 191 19.52 18.51 -39.21
N ALA A 192 20.83 18.69 -39.04
CA ALA A 192 21.43 19.84 -38.40
C ALA A 192 20.75 21.15 -38.85
N ALA A 193 20.22 21.88 -37.88
CA ALA A 193 19.64 23.20 -38.08
C ALA A 193 20.61 24.05 -38.91
N ALA A 194 20.11 24.57 -40.03
CA ALA A 194 20.85 25.47 -40.90
C ALA A 194 21.39 26.68 -40.10
N PRO A 195 22.59 27.18 -40.41
CA PRO A 195 23.13 28.36 -39.73
C PRO A 195 22.17 29.55 -39.92
N SER A 196 21.81 30.15 -38.79
CA SER A 196 20.99 31.37 -38.69
C SER A 196 21.59 32.48 -39.57
N PRO A 197 20.78 33.23 -40.34
CA PRO A 197 21.29 34.28 -41.21
C PRO A 197 21.96 35.37 -40.38
N ALA A 198 23.16 35.75 -40.82
CA ALA A 198 23.97 36.81 -40.23
C ALA A 198 23.13 38.08 -40.02
N ILE A 199 23.12 38.56 -38.77
CA ILE A 199 22.68 39.91 -38.45
C ILE A 199 23.69 40.84 -39.12
N ALA A 200 23.32 41.39 -40.28
CA ALA A 200 24.05 42.47 -40.92
C ALA A 200 23.94 43.72 -40.03
N ASP A 201 24.98 43.94 -39.24
CA ASP A 201 25.29 45.19 -38.59
C ASP A 201 25.52 46.27 -39.66
N ASN A 202 24.51 47.10 -39.91
CA ASN A 202 24.66 48.30 -40.73
C ASN A 202 24.58 49.54 -39.82
N ARG A 203 25.66 49.76 -39.07
CA ARG A 203 26.02 51.09 -38.58
C ARG A 203 27.12 51.66 -39.47
N GLY A 204 26.73 52.64 -40.30
CA GLY A 204 27.64 53.68 -40.78
C GLY A 204 27.78 53.78 -42.29
N ARG A 205 26.98 54.66 -42.91
CA ARG A 205 27.44 55.82 -43.69
C ARG A 205 26.26 56.68 -44.11
#